data_AF-A0A0W0U8N1-F1
#
_entry.id   AF-A0A0W0U8N1-F1
#
_cell.length_a   1.000
_cell.length_b   1.000
_cell.length_c   1.000
_cell.angle_alpha   90.00
_cell.angle_beta   90.00
_cell.angle_gamma   90.00
#
_symmetry.space_group_name_H-M   'P 1'
#
loop_
_entity.id
_entity.type
_entity.pdbx_description
1 polymer ?
#
loop_
_entity_poly.entity_id
_entity_poly.type
_entity_poly.pdbx_seq_one_letter_code
_entity_poly.pdbx_strand_id
1 'polypeptide(L)'
;MCEGKTEDTRIMEGVAVVQSHREMAHVLGLRDHPSFFAPSNEGYLTRLACRSSRRRFARLTDGGTLRIRAVDDVSSHAIVEALQALTHGDYASYIADWCHLSPFSRENFGTGHCITFHMVRDNHQVHFVYVNRGEPADSLACFEEQRRVRVYTVDIKKADAFAKIMARAFQSGFKAIGRFLVNNHHEINEEATFSLAKSPQKVGNCSFANTNISWHIALASTLMKNNPQKHFVEAMLESRPQYHALRMLDRVHAIAWMLEHPAHFASSRFFRYNYFQALQHIGHKKPVSADAHIHALIDHTERRGLLQALTRPLLHADVFKRLQSSMRMTSKASHQSLKETFLTVLSTIDALLASALPKLSLIEQTWLASHDPRLLHYMDAAVQQHLTQIDVRFRFYTIALIPVFPLAATPSYRMEATPATRIRDYLWALRTLAVAERHQEFHDTLTRLCFFCADRHTGLFGRRYILNRRNVTLLLHALFDPAEDYQPVIAQLQFTHPKELVAYIHATLARENPERRRSAYNRACVAAF
;
A
#
# COMPACT_ATOMS: atom_id res chain seq x y z
N MET A 1 -35.49 -0.98 -10.26
CA MET A 1 -34.47 0.03 -10.62
C MET A 1 -34.29 0.93 -9.41
N CYS A 2 -33.30 0.62 -8.56
CA CYS A 2 -32.99 1.43 -7.38
C CYS A 2 -31.62 2.04 -7.61
N GLU A 3 -31.60 3.32 -7.94
CA GLU A 3 -30.38 4.13 -8.04
C GLU A 3 -29.75 4.23 -6.64
N GLY A 4 -28.55 3.67 -6.51
CA GLY A 4 -27.71 3.86 -5.34
C GLY A 4 -27.22 5.30 -5.28
N LYS A 5 -27.85 6.10 -4.43
CA LYS A 5 -27.28 7.37 -3.99
C LYS A 5 -26.09 7.06 -3.08
N THR A 6 -24.89 7.31 -3.60
CA THR A 6 -23.69 7.47 -2.78
C THR A 6 -23.89 8.68 -1.86
N GLU A 7 -24.14 8.44 -0.57
CA GLU A 7 -24.13 9.49 0.44
C GLU A 7 -22.74 10.12 0.50
N ASP A 8 -22.66 11.36 0.02
CA ASP A 8 -21.52 12.26 0.19
C ASP A 8 -21.24 12.45 1.68
N THR A 9 -20.25 11.72 2.18
CA THR A 9 -19.70 11.93 3.53
C THR A 9 -18.93 13.25 3.48
N ARG A 10 -19.53 14.35 3.94
CA ARG A 10 -18.88 15.66 4.06
C ARG A 10 -17.87 15.61 5.21
N ILE A 11 -16.66 15.14 4.90
CA ILE A 11 -15.51 15.17 5.81
C ILE A 11 -15.28 16.62 6.26
N MET A 12 -15.42 16.89 7.57
CA MET A 12 -15.16 18.22 8.14
C MET A 12 -13.71 18.64 7.89
N GLU A 13 -13.51 19.61 6.99
CA GLU A 13 -12.21 20.19 6.68
C GLU A 13 -11.71 21.03 7.86
N GLY A 14 -10.48 20.78 8.33
CA GLY A 14 -9.80 21.64 9.30
C GLY A 14 -9.19 20.94 10.52
N VAL A 15 -9.58 19.71 10.86
CA VAL A 15 -9.00 19.00 12.03
C VAL A 15 -8.46 17.61 11.66
N ALA A 16 -7.14 17.41 11.76
CA ALA A 16 -6.42 16.22 11.28
C ALA A 16 -6.83 14.90 11.95
N VAL A 17 -7.46 13.99 11.19
CA VAL A 17 -7.94 12.66 11.65
C VAL A 17 -6.85 11.91 12.43
N VAL A 18 -5.63 11.90 11.91
CA VAL A 18 -4.42 11.38 12.55
C VAL A 18 -3.61 12.52 13.16
N GLN A 19 -3.06 12.35 14.37
CA GLN A 19 -2.42 13.45 15.12
C GLN A 19 -0.93 13.24 15.42
N SER A 20 -0.35 12.08 15.09
CA SER A 20 1.06 11.80 15.38
C SER A 20 1.64 10.74 14.47
N HIS A 21 2.99 10.71 14.38
CA HIS A 21 3.73 9.66 13.67
C HIS A 21 3.35 8.27 14.17
N ARG A 22 3.32 8.09 15.49
CA ARG A 22 3.01 6.80 16.12
C ARG A 22 1.62 6.32 15.73
N GLU A 23 0.63 7.21 15.77
CA GLU A 23 -0.73 6.88 15.34
C GLU A 23 -0.80 6.55 13.85
N MET A 24 -0.17 7.34 12.98
CA MET A 24 -0.07 7.06 11.54
C MET A 24 0.51 5.66 11.29
N ALA A 25 1.62 5.34 11.97
CA ALA A 25 2.30 4.06 11.82
C ALA A 25 1.38 2.89 12.21
N HIS A 26 0.61 3.02 13.29
CA HIS A 26 -0.36 1.98 13.72
C HIS A 26 -1.56 1.85 12.79
N VAL A 27 -2.11 2.96 12.30
CA VAL A 27 -3.22 2.93 11.33
C VAL A 27 -2.80 2.19 10.06
N LEU A 28 -1.57 2.46 9.61
CA LEU A 28 -0.98 1.86 8.42
C LEU A 28 -0.34 0.49 8.68
N GLY A 29 -0.19 0.07 9.94
CA GLY A 29 0.43 -1.20 10.33
C GLY A 29 1.92 -1.29 9.97
N LEU A 30 2.65 -0.19 10.01
CA LEU A 30 4.05 -0.10 9.58
C LEU A 30 4.99 -0.79 10.57
N ARG A 31 6.01 -1.46 10.05
CA ARG A 31 7.10 -2.05 10.86
C ARG A 31 8.12 -1.00 11.23
N ASP A 32 8.81 -1.19 12.35
CA ASP A 32 10.00 -0.41 12.66
C ASP A 32 11.07 -0.53 11.56
N HIS A 33 11.87 0.52 11.42
CA HIS A 33 13.02 0.47 10.53
C HIS A 33 14.18 -0.18 11.29
N PRO A 34 14.85 -1.20 10.72
CA PRO A 34 15.83 -2.03 11.44
C PRO A 34 17.05 -1.24 11.96
N SER A 35 17.34 -0.08 11.38
CA SER A 35 18.46 0.79 11.77
C SER A 35 18.05 2.09 12.45
N PHE A 36 16.75 2.33 12.72
CA PHE A 36 16.31 3.54 13.44
C PHE A 36 15.49 3.12 14.66
N PHE A 37 16.00 3.43 15.84
CA PHE A 37 15.36 3.11 17.12
C PHE A 37 14.32 4.17 17.55
N ALA A 38 14.30 5.35 16.89
CA ALA A 38 13.34 6.42 17.19
C ALA A 38 13.01 7.29 15.96
N PRO A 39 11.75 7.74 15.80
CA PRO A 39 10.58 7.34 16.58
C PRO A 39 10.13 5.91 16.21
N SER A 40 9.85 5.08 17.22
CA SER A 40 9.31 3.72 16.99
C SER A 40 7.86 3.79 16.48
N ASN A 41 7.59 2.94 15.49
CA ASN A 41 6.29 2.56 14.95
C ASN A 41 5.55 1.57 15.87
N GLU A 42 6.19 1.05 16.92
CA GLU A 42 5.65 0.03 17.83
C GLU A 42 5.20 0.58 19.20
N GLY A 43 4.41 -0.24 19.91
CA GLY A 43 3.75 0.13 21.16
C GLY A 43 2.62 1.14 20.95
N TYR A 44 1.49 1.04 21.66
CA TYR A 44 0.60 2.18 21.82
C TYR A 44 -0.17 2.03 23.13
N LEU A 45 0.01 2.96 24.06
CA LEU A 45 -0.62 2.88 25.36
C LEU A 45 -2.15 2.80 25.23
N THR A 46 -2.77 1.92 26.03
CA THR A 46 -4.21 1.64 26.04
C THR A 46 -5.08 2.91 26.02
N ARG A 47 -4.78 3.87 26.89
CA ARG A 47 -5.52 5.15 26.97
C ARG A 47 -5.38 5.98 25.69
N LEU A 48 -4.20 5.99 25.08
CA LEU A 48 -4.00 6.65 23.79
C LEU A 48 -4.81 5.93 22.71
N ALA A 49 -4.80 4.58 22.68
CA ALA A 49 -5.54 3.79 21.68
C ALA A 49 -7.03 4.09 21.73
N CYS A 50 -7.57 4.14 22.95
CA CYS A 50 -8.95 4.50 23.22
C CYS A 50 -9.29 5.90 22.70
N ARG A 51 -8.49 6.92 23.07
CA ARG A 51 -8.71 8.32 22.65
C ARG A 51 -8.59 8.48 21.14
N SER A 52 -7.58 7.88 20.53
CA SER A 52 -7.38 7.86 19.07
C SER A 52 -8.57 7.24 18.36
N SER A 53 -8.99 6.04 18.80
CA SER A 53 -10.08 5.30 18.18
C SER A 53 -11.38 6.10 18.21
N ARG A 54 -11.75 6.68 19.36
CA ARG A 54 -12.94 7.53 19.49
C ARG A 54 -12.88 8.74 18.57
N ARG A 55 -11.76 9.48 18.58
CA ARG A 55 -11.59 10.70 17.81
C ARG A 55 -11.66 10.43 16.30
N ARG A 56 -10.95 9.40 15.83
CA ARG A 56 -10.95 9.02 14.41
C ARG A 56 -12.32 8.56 13.95
N PHE A 57 -13.01 7.73 14.74
CA PHE A 57 -14.38 7.32 14.43
C PHE A 57 -15.32 8.52 14.28
N ALA A 58 -15.34 9.42 15.28
CA ALA A 58 -16.19 10.60 15.26
C ALA A 58 -15.95 11.49 14.03
N ARG A 59 -14.69 11.62 13.59
CA ARG A 59 -14.36 12.45 12.41
C ARG A 59 -14.69 11.79 11.08
N LEU A 60 -14.66 10.46 11.02
CA LEU A 60 -14.97 9.72 9.81
C LEU A 60 -16.47 9.38 9.69
N THR A 61 -17.27 9.68 10.71
CA THR A 61 -18.72 9.39 10.77
C THR A 61 -19.53 10.63 11.15
N ASP A 62 -19.04 11.82 10.79
CA ASP A 62 -19.73 13.10 10.96
C ASP A 62 -20.29 13.35 12.38
N GLY A 63 -19.45 13.09 13.39
CA GLY A 63 -19.77 13.28 14.80
C GLY A 63 -20.24 12.01 15.52
N GLY A 64 -20.20 10.85 14.87
CA GLY A 64 -20.58 9.57 15.48
C GLY A 64 -19.87 9.29 16.81
N THR A 65 -20.60 8.74 17.77
CA THR A 65 -20.08 8.47 19.12
C THR A 65 -19.62 7.02 19.27
N LEU A 66 -18.38 6.84 19.71
CA LEU A 66 -17.81 5.53 20.02
C LEU A 66 -17.78 5.27 21.54
N ARG A 67 -18.57 4.30 22.02
CA ARG A 67 -18.71 3.95 23.45
C ARG A 67 -17.66 2.94 23.91
N ILE A 68 -16.38 3.28 23.83
CA ILE A 68 -15.26 2.45 24.32
C ILE A 68 -14.58 3.08 25.53
N ARG A 69 -14.41 2.42 26.69
CA ARG A 69 -13.76 2.97 27.90
C ARG A 69 -12.59 2.11 28.38
N ALA A 70 -11.56 2.70 28.99
CA ALA A 70 -10.50 1.89 29.60
C ALA A 70 -11.04 1.19 30.86
N VAL A 71 -10.71 -0.09 31.03
CA VAL A 71 -11.19 -0.91 32.16
C VAL A 71 -10.69 -0.36 33.49
N ASP A 72 -9.47 0.20 33.53
CA ASP A 72 -8.89 0.77 34.74
C ASP A 72 -9.63 2.02 35.24
N ASP A 73 -10.45 2.64 34.39
CA ASP A 73 -11.22 3.84 34.71
C ASP A 73 -12.65 3.49 35.21
N VAL A 74 -13.02 2.20 35.30
CA VAL A 74 -14.37 1.76 35.68
C VAL A 74 -14.33 0.59 36.67
N SER A 75 -15.17 0.65 37.71
CA SER A 75 -15.33 -0.48 38.63
C SER A 75 -16.04 -1.65 37.94
N SER A 76 -15.83 -2.87 38.45
CA SER A 76 -16.61 -4.05 38.01
C SER A 76 -18.12 -3.81 38.14
N HIS A 77 -18.54 -3.05 39.16
CA HIS A 77 -19.95 -2.70 39.37
C HIS A 77 -20.47 -1.81 38.24
N ALA A 78 -19.73 -0.76 37.88
CA ALA A 78 -20.10 0.15 36.79
C ALA A 78 -20.21 -0.56 35.43
N ILE A 79 -19.42 -1.61 35.19
CA ILE A 79 -19.53 -2.42 33.97
C ILE A 79 -20.88 -3.17 33.93
N VAL A 80 -21.33 -3.69 35.07
CA VAL A 80 -22.61 -4.41 35.19
C VAL A 80 -23.78 -3.44 35.12
N GLU A 81 -23.71 -2.30 35.79
CA GLU A 81 -24.73 -1.24 35.66
C GLU A 81 -24.87 -0.79 34.20
N ALA A 82 -23.74 -0.63 33.50
CA ALA A 82 -23.75 -0.31 32.08
C ALA A 82 -24.42 -1.38 31.23
N LEU A 83 -24.28 -2.67 31.57
CA LEU A 83 -24.99 -3.78 30.91
C LEU A 83 -26.50 -3.69 31.15
N GLN A 84 -26.92 -3.47 32.39
CA GLN A 84 -28.34 -3.40 32.77
C GLN A 84 -29.07 -2.23 32.09
N ALA A 85 -28.33 -1.16 31.77
CA ALA A 85 -28.85 -0.02 31.03
C ALA A 85 -28.93 -0.23 29.50
N LEU A 86 -28.39 -1.32 28.94
CA LEU A 86 -28.44 -1.56 27.50
C LEU A 86 -29.83 -2.00 27.04
N THR A 87 -30.38 -1.31 26.03
CA THR A 87 -31.57 -1.75 25.29
C THR A 87 -31.17 -2.44 23.98
N HIS A 88 -32.11 -3.06 23.25
CA HIS A 88 -31.79 -3.74 21.99
C HIS A 88 -30.98 -2.82 21.05
N GLY A 89 -29.88 -3.35 20.50
CA GLY A 89 -28.95 -2.62 19.66
C GLY A 89 -28.01 -1.68 20.41
N ASP A 90 -28.15 -1.46 21.72
CA ASP A 90 -27.11 -0.78 22.51
C ASP A 90 -25.88 -1.65 22.71
N TYR A 91 -24.74 -0.99 22.89
CA TYR A 91 -23.49 -1.64 23.25
C TYR A 91 -22.68 -0.82 24.26
N ALA A 92 -21.82 -1.53 24.97
CA ALA A 92 -20.75 -0.97 25.78
C ALA A 92 -19.43 -1.68 25.43
N SER A 93 -18.36 -0.91 25.19
CA SER A 93 -17.05 -1.44 24.86
C SER A 93 -16.01 -1.04 25.90
N TYR A 94 -15.05 -1.93 26.12
CA TYR A 94 -13.97 -1.71 27.05
C TYR A 94 -12.64 -2.17 26.48
N ILE A 95 -11.57 -1.53 26.96
CA ILE A 95 -10.20 -1.77 26.54
C ILE A 95 -9.33 -1.95 27.78
N ALA A 96 -8.51 -3.00 27.81
CA ALA A 96 -7.59 -3.29 28.90
C ALA A 96 -6.17 -3.45 28.36
N ASP A 97 -5.20 -3.05 29.17
CA ASP A 97 -3.78 -3.24 28.84
C ASP A 97 -3.38 -4.71 28.98
N TRP A 98 -2.52 -5.16 28.08
CA TRP A 98 -1.89 -6.47 28.09
C TRP A 98 -0.63 -6.50 28.95
N CYS A 99 0.07 -5.36 29.09
CA CYS A 99 1.35 -5.26 29.80
C CYS A 99 1.21 -5.22 31.33
N HIS A 100 0.02 -4.94 31.87
CA HIS A 100 -0.24 -5.20 33.30
C HIS A 100 -0.27 -6.71 33.63
N LEU A 101 -0.12 -7.57 32.61
CA LEU A 101 -0.53 -8.95 32.69
C LEU A 101 0.56 -9.98 32.32
N SER A 102 1.70 -9.53 31.78
CA SER A 102 2.86 -10.39 31.51
C SER A 102 3.97 -10.13 32.55
N PRO A 103 4.41 -11.14 33.32
CA PRO A 103 5.51 -10.99 34.28
C PRO A 103 6.86 -10.62 33.62
N PHE A 104 7.01 -10.83 32.31
CA PHE A 104 8.21 -10.47 31.54
C PHE A 104 8.22 -9.02 31.05
N SER A 105 7.15 -8.24 31.27
CA SER A 105 7.01 -6.89 30.73
C SER A 105 7.39 -5.76 31.71
N ARG A 106 7.77 -6.08 32.95
CA ARG A 106 8.18 -5.07 33.94
C ARG A 106 9.48 -4.35 33.57
N GLU A 107 10.33 -4.95 32.74
CA GLU A 107 11.60 -4.33 32.30
C GLU A 107 11.46 -3.52 31.00
N ASN A 108 10.35 -3.67 30.26
CA ASN A 108 10.06 -2.92 29.04
C ASN A 108 8.84 -2.01 29.25
N PHE A 109 9.06 -0.89 29.94
CA PHE A 109 8.11 0.22 29.99
C PHE A 109 7.73 0.66 28.56
N GLY A 110 6.53 0.32 28.09
CA GLY A 110 5.91 1.02 26.95
C GLY A 110 5.54 0.22 25.70
N THR A 111 5.64 -1.12 25.68
CA THR A 111 5.17 -1.94 24.55
C THR A 111 3.69 -2.35 24.65
N GLY A 112 2.89 -1.61 25.43
CA GLY A 112 1.45 -1.78 25.69
C GLY A 112 0.65 -2.34 24.51
N HIS A 113 0.33 -3.63 24.53
CA HIS A 113 -0.74 -4.18 23.69
C HIS A 113 -2.05 -4.00 24.43
N CYS A 114 -3.17 -3.85 23.73
CA CYS A 114 -4.47 -3.81 24.39
C CYS A 114 -5.36 -4.91 23.86
N ILE A 115 -6.21 -5.45 24.71
CA ILE A 115 -7.34 -6.30 24.32
C ILE A 115 -8.63 -5.53 24.53
N THR A 116 -9.67 -5.93 23.83
CA THR A 116 -10.99 -5.33 24.01
C THR A 116 -12.03 -6.37 24.32
N PHE A 117 -13.04 -5.94 25.06
CA PHE A 117 -14.29 -6.66 25.14
C PHE A 117 -15.48 -5.73 24.91
N HIS A 118 -16.56 -6.33 24.44
CA HIS A 118 -17.77 -5.60 24.07
C HIS A 118 -18.97 -6.38 24.57
N MET A 119 -20.00 -5.66 25.00
CA MET A 119 -21.32 -6.21 25.34
C MET A 119 -22.32 -5.56 24.40
N VAL A 120 -23.09 -6.38 23.70
CA VAL A 120 -24.13 -5.92 22.76
C VAL A 120 -25.44 -6.57 23.15
N ARG A 121 -26.48 -5.77 23.34
CA ARG A 121 -27.81 -6.25 23.71
C ARG A 121 -28.60 -6.60 22.44
N ASP A 122 -29.07 -7.83 22.35
CA ASP A 122 -29.92 -8.30 21.25
C ASP A 122 -31.19 -8.94 21.82
N ASN A 123 -32.22 -8.11 22.00
CA ASN A 123 -33.53 -8.53 22.50
C ASN A 123 -33.46 -9.30 23.82
N HIS A 124 -33.60 -10.63 23.83
CA HIS A 124 -33.54 -11.44 25.06
C HIS A 124 -32.15 -12.02 25.34
N GLN A 125 -31.16 -11.70 24.51
CA GLN A 125 -29.79 -12.16 24.64
C GLN A 125 -28.81 -11.00 24.76
N VAL A 126 -27.58 -11.35 25.18
CA VAL A 126 -26.44 -10.44 25.22
C VAL A 126 -25.25 -11.16 24.59
N HIS A 127 -24.62 -10.48 23.64
CA HIS A 127 -23.39 -10.95 23.01
C HIS A 127 -22.19 -10.28 23.68
N PHE A 128 -21.30 -11.10 24.24
CA PHE A 128 -20.02 -10.68 24.77
C PHE A 128 -18.93 -11.00 23.75
N VAL A 129 -18.31 -9.96 23.19
CA VAL A 129 -17.27 -10.12 22.16
C VAL A 129 -15.92 -9.87 22.79
N TYR A 130 -15.08 -10.90 22.86
CA TYR A 130 -13.67 -10.81 23.24
C TYR A 130 -12.79 -10.66 22.00
N VAL A 131 -11.84 -9.73 22.01
CA VAL A 131 -10.93 -9.51 20.88
C VAL A 131 -9.49 -9.40 21.35
N ASN A 132 -8.68 -10.34 20.84
CA ASN A 132 -7.22 -10.29 20.86
C ASN A 132 -6.67 -10.77 19.52
N ARG A 133 -6.24 -9.82 18.68
CA ARG A 133 -5.59 -10.08 17.38
C ARG A 133 -4.07 -10.15 17.46
N GLY A 134 -3.48 -9.98 18.64
CA GLY A 134 -2.04 -10.14 18.88
C GLY A 134 -1.67 -11.61 19.14
N GLU A 135 -0.59 -11.80 19.88
CA GLU A 135 -0.21 -13.12 20.36
C GLU A 135 -1.26 -13.65 21.36
N PRO A 136 -1.68 -14.92 21.24
CA PRO A 136 -2.60 -15.51 22.19
C PRO A 136 -1.95 -15.65 23.56
N ALA A 137 -2.77 -15.83 24.60
CA ALA A 137 -2.24 -16.10 25.92
C ALA A 137 -1.57 -17.48 25.95
N ASP A 138 -0.23 -17.51 26.06
CA ASP A 138 0.69 -18.66 25.90
C ASP A 138 0.47 -19.91 26.78
N SER A 139 -0.62 -20.03 27.53
CA SER A 139 -0.94 -21.24 28.30
C SER A 139 -2.14 -22.03 27.78
N LEU A 140 -2.63 -21.72 26.57
CA LEU A 140 -3.83 -22.34 25.98
C LEU A 140 -3.57 -23.13 24.70
N ALA A 141 -2.38 -23.73 24.57
CA ALA A 141 -2.01 -24.63 23.49
C ALA A 141 -2.93 -25.88 23.36
N CYS A 142 -3.84 -26.12 24.30
CA CYS A 142 -4.72 -27.28 24.32
C CYS A 142 -6.05 -27.11 23.57
N PHE A 143 -6.34 -25.94 23.00
CA PHE A 143 -7.52 -25.78 22.13
C PHE A 143 -7.09 -25.43 20.72
N GLU A 144 -7.47 -26.28 19.76
CA GLU A 144 -7.25 -26.15 18.31
C GLU A 144 -7.83 -24.87 17.68
N GLU A 145 -8.43 -23.98 18.48
CA GLU A 145 -9.04 -22.75 18.01
C GLU A 145 -8.47 -21.52 18.71
N GLN A 146 -7.28 -21.12 18.25
CA GLN A 146 -6.66 -19.82 18.55
C GLN A 146 -7.43 -18.63 17.91
N ARG A 147 -8.75 -18.64 17.96
CA ARG A 147 -9.61 -17.60 17.37
C ARG A 147 -9.36 -16.25 18.06
N ARG A 148 -9.08 -15.24 17.23
CA ARG A 148 -8.70 -13.87 17.66
C ARG A 148 -9.88 -13.01 18.10
N VAL A 149 -11.06 -13.39 17.67
CA VAL A 149 -12.35 -12.87 18.12
C VAL A 149 -13.12 -14.06 18.67
N ARG A 150 -13.76 -13.90 19.83
CA ARG A 150 -14.67 -14.90 20.41
C ARG A 150 -15.95 -14.21 20.80
N VAL A 151 -17.08 -14.80 20.46
CA VAL A 151 -18.40 -14.28 20.78
C VAL A 151 -19.07 -15.27 21.71
N TYR A 152 -19.45 -14.81 22.90
CA TYR A 152 -20.27 -15.57 23.84
C TYR A 152 -21.69 -15.01 23.75
N THR A 153 -22.69 -15.87 23.64
CA THR A 153 -24.09 -15.44 23.58
C THR A 153 -24.83 -16.01 24.77
N VAL A 154 -25.31 -15.12 25.64
CA VAL A 154 -25.89 -15.50 26.92
C VAL A 154 -27.31 -14.93 27.02
N ASP A 155 -28.25 -15.71 27.58
CA ASP A 155 -29.59 -15.21 27.91
C ASP A 155 -29.49 -14.05 28.91
N ILE A 156 -30.35 -13.03 28.76
CA ILE A 156 -30.32 -11.85 29.62
C ILE A 156 -30.36 -12.17 31.11
N LYS A 157 -31.08 -13.22 31.52
CA LYS A 157 -31.20 -13.62 32.93
C LYS A 157 -29.86 -14.04 33.52
N LYS A 158 -28.91 -14.48 32.69
CA LYS A 158 -27.56 -14.91 33.08
C LYS A 158 -26.49 -13.87 32.77
N ALA A 159 -26.80 -12.86 31.96
CA ALA A 159 -25.83 -11.89 31.45
C ALA A 159 -25.12 -11.09 32.56
N ASP A 160 -25.83 -10.71 33.63
CA ASP A 160 -25.23 -10.00 34.78
C ASP A 160 -24.15 -10.82 35.48
N ALA A 161 -24.40 -12.11 35.70
CA ALA A 161 -23.42 -13.01 36.31
C ALA A 161 -22.22 -13.18 35.38
N PHE A 162 -22.45 -13.37 34.08
CA PHE A 162 -21.40 -13.50 33.09
C PHE A 162 -20.52 -12.23 33.02
N ALA A 163 -21.14 -11.04 32.97
CA ALA A 163 -20.47 -9.75 32.95
C ALA A 163 -19.60 -9.52 34.19
N LYS A 164 -20.09 -9.91 35.38
CA LYS A 164 -19.31 -9.84 36.63
C LYS A 164 -18.04 -10.69 36.55
N ILE A 165 -18.14 -11.92 36.05
CA ILE A 165 -16.99 -12.82 35.91
C ILE A 165 -16.00 -12.25 34.89
N MET A 166 -16.51 -11.79 33.74
CA MET A 166 -15.68 -11.21 32.68
C MET A 166 -14.96 -9.93 33.14
N ALA A 167 -15.68 -8.99 33.76
CA ALA A 167 -15.12 -7.74 34.28
C ALA A 167 -13.99 -7.99 35.29
N ARG A 168 -14.23 -8.92 36.24
CA ARG A 168 -13.20 -9.35 37.21
C ARG A 168 -11.99 -9.94 36.51
N ALA A 169 -12.18 -10.78 35.50
CA ALA A 169 -11.08 -11.38 34.76
C ALA A 169 -10.21 -10.31 34.09
N PHE A 170 -10.83 -9.34 33.42
CA PHE A 170 -10.14 -8.24 32.75
C PHE A 170 -9.40 -7.31 33.71
N GLN A 171 -9.94 -7.07 34.90
CA GLN A 171 -9.28 -6.27 35.96
C GLN A 171 -8.17 -7.03 36.68
N SER A 172 -8.27 -8.36 36.76
CA SER A 172 -7.31 -9.22 37.49
C SER A 172 -6.14 -9.69 36.62
N GLY A 173 -6.30 -9.62 35.30
CA GLY A 173 -5.23 -9.81 34.35
C GLY A 173 -5.16 -11.12 33.60
N PHE A 174 -4.03 -11.38 32.95
CA PHE A 174 -3.90 -12.32 31.81
C PHE A 174 -4.20 -13.75 32.22
N LYS A 175 -3.68 -14.19 33.37
CA LYS A 175 -4.01 -15.52 33.91
C LYS A 175 -5.51 -15.64 34.21
N ALA A 176 -6.15 -14.57 34.68
CA ALA A 176 -7.58 -14.57 34.95
C ALA A 176 -8.41 -14.55 33.66
N ILE A 177 -7.99 -13.80 32.63
CA ILE A 177 -8.59 -13.84 31.30
C ILE A 177 -8.45 -15.23 30.69
N GLY A 178 -7.27 -15.85 30.73
CA GLY A 178 -7.06 -17.22 30.25
C GLY A 178 -8.00 -18.22 30.92
N ARG A 179 -8.12 -18.18 32.25
CA ARG A 179 -9.07 -19.01 32.99
C ARG A 179 -10.53 -18.72 32.62
N PHE A 180 -10.89 -17.45 32.46
CA PHE A 180 -12.23 -17.08 32.00
C PHE A 180 -12.54 -17.69 30.64
N LEU A 181 -11.61 -17.58 29.69
CA LEU A 181 -11.77 -18.10 28.34
C LEU A 181 -11.95 -19.62 28.32
N VAL A 182 -11.26 -20.36 29.20
CA VAL A 182 -11.40 -21.82 29.36
C VAL A 182 -12.71 -22.19 30.02
N ASN A 183 -13.00 -21.58 31.16
CA ASN A 183 -14.13 -22.01 32.00
C ASN A 183 -15.48 -21.70 31.34
N ASN A 184 -15.53 -20.75 30.42
CA ASN A 184 -16.75 -20.31 29.74
C ASN A 184 -16.81 -20.73 28.26
N HIS A 185 -15.98 -21.69 27.82
CA HIS A 185 -15.95 -22.13 26.41
C HIS A 185 -17.31 -22.65 25.91
N HIS A 186 -18.13 -23.20 26.80
CA HIS A 186 -19.46 -23.73 26.48
C HIS A 186 -20.49 -22.64 26.11
N GLU A 187 -20.25 -21.38 26.47
CA GLU A 187 -21.10 -20.24 26.11
C GLU A 187 -20.70 -19.61 24.75
N ILE A 188 -19.69 -20.17 24.06
CA ILE A 188 -19.23 -19.65 22.76
C ILE A 188 -20.30 -19.89 21.71
N ASN A 189 -20.69 -18.82 21.03
CA ASN A 189 -21.48 -18.88 19.82
C ASN A 189 -20.55 -19.04 18.62
N GLU A 190 -20.43 -20.27 18.13
CA GLU A 190 -19.53 -20.65 17.04
C GLU A 190 -19.84 -19.93 15.73
N GLU A 191 -21.14 -19.79 15.40
CA GLU A 191 -21.61 -19.13 14.19
C GLU A 191 -21.24 -17.65 14.18
N ALA A 192 -21.54 -16.93 15.26
CA ALA A 192 -21.20 -15.52 15.42
C ALA A 192 -19.68 -15.32 15.43
N THR A 193 -18.96 -16.22 16.11
CA THR A 193 -17.50 -16.19 16.17
C THR A 193 -16.88 -16.35 14.77
N PHE A 194 -17.36 -17.31 13.98
CA PHE A 194 -16.91 -17.53 12.61
C PHE A 194 -17.27 -16.36 11.70
N SER A 195 -18.51 -15.87 11.79
CA SER A 195 -19.00 -14.72 11.03
C SER A 195 -18.22 -13.44 11.32
N LEU A 196 -17.64 -13.32 12.51
CA LEU A 196 -16.87 -12.17 12.97
C LEU A 196 -15.36 -12.39 12.91
N ALA A 197 -14.89 -13.50 12.35
CA ALA A 197 -13.49 -13.84 12.28
C ALA A 197 -12.66 -12.70 11.66
N LYS A 198 -11.57 -12.32 12.34
CA LYS A 198 -10.60 -11.34 11.86
C LYS A 198 -9.22 -12.00 11.78
N SER A 199 -8.43 -11.57 10.81
CA SER A 199 -7.05 -12.03 10.66
C SER A 199 -6.19 -11.63 11.86
N PRO A 200 -5.16 -12.42 12.21
CA PRO A 200 -4.15 -12.00 13.18
C PRO A 200 -3.48 -10.71 12.70
N GLN A 201 -3.14 -9.84 13.64
CA GLN A 201 -2.29 -8.69 13.35
C GLN A 201 -0.88 -9.22 13.11
N LYS A 202 -0.46 -9.27 11.84
CA LYS A 202 0.80 -9.91 11.44
C LYS A 202 2.04 -9.14 11.88
N VAL A 203 1.93 -7.83 12.16
CA VAL A 203 3.08 -7.00 12.53
C VAL A 203 2.71 -5.82 13.41
N GLY A 204 3.62 -5.45 14.31
CA GLY A 204 3.51 -4.29 15.20
C GLY A 204 2.50 -4.51 16.32
N ASN A 205 2.05 -3.41 16.91
CA ASN A 205 1.15 -3.46 18.06
C ASN A 205 -0.31 -3.76 17.64
N CYS A 206 -0.94 -4.76 18.28
CA CYS A 206 -2.31 -5.16 17.97
C CYS A 206 -3.39 -4.21 18.52
N SER A 207 -3.03 -3.16 19.26
CA SER A 207 -3.97 -2.30 19.96
C SER A 207 -4.99 -1.63 19.04
N PHE A 208 -4.53 -1.02 17.93
CA PHE A 208 -5.44 -0.42 16.96
C PHE A 208 -6.34 -1.48 16.32
N ALA A 209 -5.76 -2.62 15.95
CA ALA A 209 -6.51 -3.72 15.36
C ALA A 209 -7.62 -4.25 16.29
N ASN A 210 -7.37 -4.28 17.60
CA ASN A 210 -8.34 -4.66 18.63
C ASN A 210 -9.37 -3.55 18.86
N THR A 211 -8.97 -2.29 19.04
CA THR A 211 -9.91 -1.17 19.24
C THR A 211 -10.79 -0.84 18.03
N ASN A 212 -10.31 -1.06 16.79
CA ASN A 212 -11.08 -0.75 15.59
C ASN A 212 -12.29 -1.69 15.42
N ILE A 213 -12.34 -2.84 16.10
CA ILE A 213 -13.54 -3.69 16.09
C ILE A 213 -14.75 -2.95 16.69
N SER A 214 -14.52 -2.02 17.63
CA SER A 214 -15.57 -1.19 18.21
C SER A 214 -16.23 -0.30 17.16
N TRP A 215 -15.54 0.07 16.08
CA TRP A 215 -16.15 0.82 14.99
C TRP A 215 -17.18 -0.03 14.28
N HIS A 216 -16.86 -1.30 14.01
CA HIS A 216 -17.79 -2.24 13.37
C HIS A 216 -19.00 -2.50 14.26
N ILE A 217 -18.78 -2.70 15.56
CA ILE A 217 -19.86 -2.86 16.55
C ILE A 217 -20.72 -1.61 16.66
N ALA A 218 -20.13 -0.41 16.61
CA ALA A 218 -20.89 0.84 16.62
C ALA A 218 -21.80 0.98 15.39
N LEU A 219 -21.30 0.63 14.20
CA LEU A 219 -22.11 0.63 12.98
C LEU A 219 -23.24 -0.41 13.03
N ALA A 220 -22.94 -1.63 13.46
CA ALA A 220 -23.95 -2.67 13.63
C ALA A 220 -25.01 -2.28 14.67
N SER A 221 -24.59 -1.67 15.78
CA SER A 221 -25.48 -1.10 16.79
C SER A 221 -26.42 -0.07 16.19
N THR A 222 -25.93 0.86 15.37
CA THR A 222 -26.79 1.82 14.67
C THR A 222 -27.80 1.12 13.75
N LEU A 223 -27.38 0.08 13.02
CA LEU A 223 -28.29 -0.68 12.17
C LEU A 223 -29.39 -1.41 12.95
N MET A 224 -29.05 -2.02 14.09
CA MET A 224 -30.02 -2.70 14.98
C MET A 224 -31.00 -1.69 15.58
N LYS A 225 -30.52 -0.53 16.02
CA LYS A 225 -31.39 0.53 16.56
C LYS A 225 -32.36 1.07 15.53
N ASN A 226 -31.91 1.24 14.29
CA ASN A 226 -32.75 1.71 13.19
C ASN A 226 -33.68 0.61 12.66
N ASN A 227 -33.37 -0.67 12.92
CA ASN A 227 -34.14 -1.82 12.48
C ASN A 227 -34.29 -2.82 13.63
N PRO A 228 -35.27 -2.66 14.54
CA PRO A 228 -35.39 -3.48 15.76
C PRO A 228 -35.57 -4.98 15.55
N GLN A 229 -35.90 -5.41 14.32
CA GLN A 229 -35.99 -6.83 13.94
C GLN A 229 -34.64 -7.44 13.60
N LYS A 230 -33.59 -6.62 13.46
CA LYS A 230 -32.27 -7.05 13.00
C LYS A 230 -31.44 -7.54 14.18
N HIS A 231 -30.92 -8.74 14.05
CA HIS A 231 -30.09 -9.34 15.08
C HIS A 231 -28.61 -8.98 14.92
N PHE A 232 -27.82 -9.18 15.98
CA PHE A 232 -26.44 -8.74 16.07
C PHE A 232 -25.56 -9.29 14.94
N VAL A 233 -25.67 -10.59 14.64
CA VAL A 233 -24.85 -11.23 13.59
C VAL A 233 -25.18 -10.65 12.22
N GLU A 234 -26.46 -10.50 11.91
CA GLU A 234 -26.94 -9.91 10.65
C GLU A 234 -26.46 -8.46 10.50
N ALA A 235 -26.62 -7.64 11.55
CA ALA A 235 -26.16 -6.26 11.56
C ALA A 235 -24.65 -6.14 11.38
N MET A 236 -23.87 -7.07 11.93
CA MET A 236 -22.41 -7.11 11.72
C MET A 236 -22.04 -7.52 10.28
N LEU A 237 -22.79 -8.43 9.65
CA LEU A 237 -22.56 -8.78 8.24
C LEU A 237 -22.91 -7.60 7.33
N GLU A 238 -24.05 -6.95 7.56
CA GLU A 238 -24.56 -5.85 6.72
C GLU A 238 -23.75 -4.56 6.86
N SER A 239 -23.27 -4.22 8.08
CA SER A 239 -22.39 -3.06 8.29
C SER A 239 -20.95 -3.27 7.81
N ARG A 240 -20.58 -4.47 7.37
CA ARG A 240 -19.20 -4.80 6.99
C ARG A 240 -18.65 -3.94 5.84
N PRO A 241 -19.39 -3.67 4.75
CA PRO A 241 -18.92 -2.79 3.68
C PRO A 241 -18.63 -1.37 4.20
N GLN A 242 -19.52 -0.81 5.02
CA GLN A 242 -19.34 0.51 5.62
C GLN A 242 -18.11 0.55 6.56
N TYR A 243 -17.93 -0.49 7.38
CA TYR A 243 -16.72 -0.64 8.19
C TYR A 243 -15.45 -0.66 7.33
N HIS A 244 -15.46 -1.42 6.23
CA HIS A 244 -14.32 -1.46 5.31
C HIS A 244 -14.04 -0.11 4.65
N ALA A 245 -15.08 0.64 4.28
CA ALA A 245 -14.96 2.00 3.75
C ALA A 245 -14.32 2.95 4.77
N LEU A 246 -14.79 2.95 6.03
CA LEU A 246 -14.16 3.74 7.10
C LEU A 246 -12.69 3.36 7.31
N ARG A 247 -12.37 2.06 7.30
CA ARG A 247 -10.98 1.58 7.42
C ARG A 247 -10.11 1.95 6.22
N MET A 248 -10.69 2.19 5.05
CA MET A 248 -9.98 2.67 3.87
C MET A 248 -9.68 4.16 4.01
N LEU A 249 -10.70 4.97 4.30
CA LEU A 249 -10.56 6.42 4.51
C LEU A 249 -9.55 6.73 5.62
N ASP A 250 -9.61 5.99 6.72
CA ASP A 250 -8.66 6.14 7.82
C ASP A 250 -7.20 5.94 7.40
N ARG A 251 -6.93 4.96 6.52
CA ARG A 251 -5.58 4.76 5.95
C ARG A 251 -5.19 5.88 4.99
N VAL A 252 -6.13 6.35 4.16
CA VAL A 252 -5.91 7.48 3.26
C VAL A 252 -5.50 8.73 4.06
N HIS A 253 -6.23 9.04 5.14
CA HIS A 253 -5.87 10.13 6.04
C HIS A 253 -4.51 9.94 6.71
N ALA A 254 -4.15 8.71 7.10
CA ALA A 254 -2.83 8.43 7.67
C ALA A 254 -1.69 8.61 6.66
N ILE A 255 -1.89 8.23 5.40
CA ILE A 255 -0.90 8.49 4.33
C ILE A 255 -0.79 9.99 4.08
N ALA A 256 -1.91 10.72 3.96
CA ALA A 256 -1.88 12.16 3.78
C ALA A 256 -1.17 12.88 4.93
N TRP A 257 -1.41 12.46 6.18
CA TRP A 257 -0.66 12.97 7.33
C TRP A 257 0.84 12.74 7.17
N MET A 258 1.27 11.54 6.76
CA MET A 258 2.69 11.25 6.52
C MET A 258 3.30 12.16 5.45
N LEU A 259 2.57 12.45 4.37
CA LEU A 259 3.03 13.32 3.28
C LEU A 259 3.16 14.79 3.72
N GLU A 260 2.27 15.26 4.58
CA GLU A 260 2.27 16.63 5.14
C GLU A 260 3.37 16.88 6.16
N HIS A 261 3.82 15.83 6.83
CA HIS A 261 4.65 15.93 8.02
C HIS A 261 6.02 15.24 7.84
N PRO A 262 6.78 15.49 6.75
CA PRO A 262 8.05 14.83 6.52
C PRO A 262 9.10 15.14 7.61
N ALA A 263 8.96 16.28 8.30
CA ALA A 263 9.84 16.67 9.42
C ALA A 263 9.69 15.78 10.67
N HIS A 264 8.60 15.01 10.80
CA HIS A 264 8.43 14.07 11.90
C HIS A 264 9.26 12.78 11.75
N PHE A 265 9.95 12.62 10.62
CA PHE A 265 10.80 11.47 10.35
C PHE A 265 12.26 11.83 10.62
N ALA A 266 12.98 10.96 11.32
CA ALA A 266 14.40 11.15 11.63
C ALA A 266 15.29 11.31 10.37
N SER A 267 14.84 10.82 9.21
CA SER A 267 15.52 11.04 7.93
C SER A 267 14.59 10.83 6.74
N SER A 268 14.99 11.35 5.58
CA SER A 268 14.31 11.06 4.30
C SER A 268 14.32 9.57 3.93
N ARG A 269 15.31 8.80 4.42
CA ARG A 269 15.35 7.34 4.25
C ARG A 269 14.26 6.67 5.07
N PHE A 270 14.06 7.10 6.31
CA PHE A 270 13.01 6.57 7.18
C PHE A 270 11.61 6.90 6.64
N PHE A 271 11.38 8.14 6.19
CA PHE A 271 10.16 8.52 5.48
C PHE A 271 9.88 7.60 4.29
N ARG A 272 10.84 7.42 3.39
CA ARG A 272 10.67 6.56 2.21
C ARG A 272 10.38 5.11 2.55
N TYR A 273 11.01 4.59 3.60
CA TYR A 273 10.75 3.23 4.07
C TYR A 273 9.29 3.07 4.52
N ASN A 274 8.76 4.00 5.32
CA ASN A 274 7.36 3.99 5.75
C ASN A 274 6.40 4.20 4.56
N TYR A 275 6.76 5.09 3.62
CA TYR A 275 6.01 5.33 2.39
C TYR A 275 5.87 4.07 1.53
N PHE A 276 6.97 3.35 1.26
CA PHE A 276 6.90 2.13 0.46
C PHE A 276 6.17 0.98 1.16
N GLN A 277 6.29 0.88 2.49
CA GLN A 277 5.49 -0.08 3.27
C GLN A 277 3.98 0.23 3.16
N ALA A 278 3.60 1.50 3.21
CA ALA A 278 2.20 1.90 3.05
C ALA A 278 1.65 1.51 1.65
N LEU A 279 2.42 1.74 0.59
CA LEU A 279 2.05 1.31 -0.76
C LEU A 279 1.97 -0.21 -0.88
N GLN A 280 2.90 -0.94 -0.26
CA GLN A 280 2.86 -2.40 -0.19
C GLN A 280 1.58 -2.92 0.47
N HIS A 281 1.10 -2.26 1.54
CA HIS A 281 -0.16 -2.62 2.18
C HIS A 281 -1.40 -2.31 1.33
N ILE A 282 -1.33 -1.33 0.43
CA ILE A 282 -2.38 -1.10 -0.57
C ILE A 282 -2.34 -2.20 -1.62
N GLY A 283 -1.17 -2.48 -2.19
CA GLY A 283 -1.00 -3.46 -3.26
C GLY A 283 -1.38 -4.90 -2.88
N HIS A 284 -1.18 -5.30 -1.63
CA HIS A 284 -1.58 -6.63 -1.15
C HIS A 284 -3.10 -6.81 -0.94
N LYS A 285 -3.91 -5.79 -1.21
CA LYS A 285 -5.37 -5.94 -1.20
C LYS A 285 -5.83 -6.66 -2.46
N LYS A 286 -7.07 -7.18 -2.43
CA LYS A 286 -7.71 -7.68 -3.66
C LYS A 286 -7.74 -6.54 -4.71
N PRO A 287 -7.57 -6.83 -6.02
CA PRO A 287 -7.41 -5.80 -7.06
C PRO A 287 -8.44 -4.67 -6.99
N VAL A 288 -9.74 -5.00 -7.00
CA VAL A 288 -10.85 -4.03 -6.87
C VAL A 288 -10.72 -3.13 -5.62
N SER A 289 -10.22 -3.69 -4.52
CA SER A 289 -10.01 -2.92 -3.29
C SER A 289 -8.75 -2.07 -3.35
N ALA A 290 -7.68 -2.52 -4.01
CA ALA A 290 -6.47 -1.75 -4.21
C ALA A 290 -6.76 -0.51 -5.07
N ASP A 291 -7.47 -0.67 -6.18
CA ASP A 291 -7.87 0.44 -7.06
C ASP A 291 -8.71 1.48 -6.32
N ALA A 292 -9.72 1.02 -5.55
CA ALA A 292 -10.51 1.91 -4.70
C ALA A 292 -9.67 2.70 -3.68
N HIS A 293 -8.63 2.07 -3.10
CA HIS A 293 -7.71 2.78 -2.19
C HIS A 293 -6.85 3.80 -2.92
N ILE A 294 -6.38 3.49 -4.13
CA ILE A 294 -5.57 4.39 -4.95
C ILE A 294 -6.38 5.62 -5.34
N HIS A 295 -7.59 5.45 -5.86
CA HIS A 295 -8.48 6.55 -6.21
C HIS A 295 -8.80 7.43 -5.00
N ALA A 296 -9.23 6.82 -3.88
CA ALA A 296 -9.51 7.56 -2.65
C ALA A 296 -8.29 8.34 -2.13
N LEU A 297 -7.09 7.76 -2.24
CA LEU A 297 -5.85 8.43 -1.86
C LEU A 297 -5.54 9.63 -2.75
N ILE A 298 -5.68 9.47 -4.07
CA ILE A 298 -5.43 10.53 -5.05
C ILE A 298 -6.42 11.67 -4.84
N ASP A 299 -7.73 11.39 -4.77
CA ASP A 299 -8.75 12.42 -4.59
C ASP A 299 -8.60 13.16 -3.26
N HIS A 300 -8.17 12.47 -2.21
CA HIS A 300 -7.92 13.10 -0.92
C HIS A 300 -6.64 13.95 -0.92
N THR A 301 -5.57 13.48 -1.56
CA THR A 301 -4.31 14.24 -1.64
C THR A 301 -4.43 15.42 -2.58
N GLU A 302 -5.16 15.30 -3.68
CA GLU A 302 -5.49 16.40 -4.60
C GLU A 302 -6.23 17.53 -3.87
N ARG A 303 -7.33 17.22 -3.18
CA ARG A 303 -8.09 18.20 -2.38
C ARG A 303 -7.26 18.92 -1.32
N ARG A 304 -6.19 18.28 -0.82
CA ARG A 304 -5.27 18.85 0.18
C ARG A 304 -4.02 19.48 -0.41
N GLY A 305 -3.86 19.53 -1.74
CA GLY A 305 -2.66 20.05 -2.39
C GLY A 305 -1.40 19.20 -2.19
N LEU A 306 -1.56 17.91 -1.88
CA LEU A 306 -0.48 16.96 -1.56
C LEU A 306 -0.16 16.01 -2.72
N LEU A 307 -0.79 16.16 -3.88
CA LEU A 307 -0.63 15.24 -5.00
C LEU A 307 0.85 15.16 -5.47
N GLN A 308 1.57 16.28 -5.42
CA GLN A 308 3.01 16.31 -5.72
C GLN A 308 3.83 15.57 -4.64
N ALA A 309 3.48 15.73 -3.36
CA ALA A 309 4.13 15.01 -2.26
C ALA A 309 3.90 13.49 -2.36
N LEU A 310 2.73 13.08 -2.84
CA LEU A 310 2.40 11.67 -3.10
C LEU A 310 3.25 11.09 -4.22
N THR A 311 3.42 11.80 -5.33
CA THR A 311 4.09 11.28 -6.54
C THR A 311 5.61 11.41 -6.49
N ARG A 312 6.16 12.51 -5.98
CA ARG A 312 7.61 12.81 -6.01
C ARG A 312 8.54 11.69 -5.52
N PRO A 313 8.25 10.92 -4.45
CA PRO A 313 9.09 9.81 -4.02
C PRO A 313 9.23 8.70 -5.08
N LEU A 314 8.24 8.55 -5.96
CA LEU A 314 8.18 7.54 -7.02
C LEU A 314 8.98 7.95 -8.25
N LEU A 315 9.20 9.24 -8.45
CA LEU A 315 9.86 9.81 -9.64
C LEU A 315 11.38 9.87 -9.49
N HIS A 316 11.92 9.41 -8.37
CA HIS A 316 13.37 9.41 -8.16
C HIS A 316 14.06 8.36 -9.04
N ALA A 317 15.17 8.73 -9.68
CA ALA A 317 15.95 7.84 -10.56
C ALA A 317 16.33 6.46 -9.96
N ASP A 318 16.49 6.37 -8.62
CA ASP A 318 16.85 5.15 -7.90
C ASP A 318 15.64 4.50 -7.19
N VAL A 319 14.39 4.85 -7.54
CA VAL A 319 13.18 4.33 -6.89
C VAL A 319 13.20 2.80 -6.77
N PHE A 320 13.64 2.10 -7.82
CA PHE A 320 13.78 0.64 -7.82
C PHE A 320 14.83 0.10 -6.86
N LYS A 321 15.98 0.76 -6.75
CA LYS A 321 17.02 0.36 -5.80
C LYS A 321 16.51 0.58 -4.39
N ARG A 322 15.88 1.74 -4.14
CA ARG A 322 15.32 2.13 -2.84
C ARG A 322 14.16 1.23 -2.41
N LEU A 323 13.28 0.85 -3.34
CA LEU A 323 12.20 -0.10 -3.10
C LEU A 323 12.78 -1.47 -2.75
N GLN A 324 13.71 -2.00 -3.55
CA GLN A 324 14.32 -3.30 -3.26
C GLN A 324 15.06 -3.30 -1.90
N SER A 325 15.80 -2.24 -1.58
CA SER A 325 16.42 -2.08 -0.26
C SER A 325 15.38 -2.06 0.86
N SER A 326 14.27 -1.34 0.68
CA SER A 326 13.18 -1.27 1.68
C SER A 326 12.54 -2.65 1.91
N MET A 327 12.33 -3.41 0.85
CA MET A 327 11.72 -4.76 0.94
C MET A 327 12.67 -5.81 1.53
N ARG A 328 13.96 -5.72 1.22
CA ARG A 328 14.98 -6.56 1.88
C ARG A 328 15.05 -6.30 3.39
N MET A 329 14.80 -5.06 3.82
CA MET A 329 14.74 -4.70 5.23
C MET A 329 13.48 -5.22 5.94
N THR A 330 12.37 -5.45 5.23
CA THR A 330 11.10 -5.89 5.85
C THR A 330 10.93 -7.41 5.91
N SER A 331 11.66 -8.20 5.11
CA SER A 331 11.35 -9.63 4.92
C SER A 331 12.43 -10.58 5.44
N LYS A 332 12.03 -11.52 6.31
CA LYS A 332 12.68 -12.84 6.47
C LYS A 332 12.18 -13.85 5.41
N ALA A 333 11.51 -13.38 4.36
CA ALA A 333 10.77 -14.20 3.42
C ALA A 333 11.69 -14.84 2.37
N SER A 334 11.23 -15.93 1.77
CA SER A 334 11.93 -16.57 0.66
C SER A 334 12.10 -15.61 -0.53
N HIS A 335 13.10 -15.87 -1.37
CA HIS A 335 13.37 -15.07 -2.56
C HIS A 335 12.15 -14.94 -3.49
N GLN A 336 11.34 -15.99 -3.60
CA GLN A 336 10.10 -15.99 -4.40
C GLN A 336 9.03 -15.07 -3.81
N SER A 337 8.83 -15.09 -2.49
CA SER A 337 7.87 -14.20 -1.83
C SER A 337 8.27 -12.72 -1.95
N LEU A 338 9.58 -12.43 -1.86
CA LEU A 338 10.13 -11.10 -2.12
C LEU A 338 9.86 -10.63 -3.54
N LYS A 339 9.98 -11.51 -4.54
CA LYS A 339 9.67 -11.23 -5.94
C LYS A 339 8.21 -10.83 -6.11
N GLU A 340 7.29 -11.67 -5.65
CA GLU A 340 5.85 -11.42 -5.78
C GLU A 340 5.45 -10.11 -5.13
N THR A 341 5.92 -9.88 -3.90
CA THR A 341 5.71 -8.62 -3.20
C THR A 341 6.22 -7.43 -4.02
N PHE A 342 7.40 -7.55 -4.64
CA PHE A 342 8.00 -6.47 -5.43
C PHE A 342 7.15 -6.15 -6.66
N LEU A 343 6.66 -7.17 -7.37
CA LEU A 343 5.76 -7.02 -8.51
C LEU A 343 4.46 -6.33 -8.10
N THR A 344 3.87 -6.74 -6.98
CA THR A 344 2.65 -6.14 -6.44
C THR A 344 2.85 -4.64 -6.14
N VAL A 345 3.98 -4.28 -5.52
CA VAL A 345 4.28 -2.85 -5.25
C VAL A 345 4.50 -2.08 -6.55
N LEU A 346 5.19 -2.65 -7.54
CA LEU A 346 5.37 -1.99 -8.83
C LEU A 346 4.04 -1.75 -9.56
N SER A 347 3.14 -2.73 -9.58
CA SER A 347 1.80 -2.56 -10.13
C SER A 347 1.00 -1.48 -9.40
N THR A 348 1.16 -1.37 -8.08
CA THR A 348 0.53 -0.30 -7.28
C THR A 348 1.09 1.08 -7.64
N ILE A 349 2.41 1.18 -7.84
CA ILE A 349 3.09 2.41 -8.26
C ILE A 349 2.62 2.82 -9.66
N ASP A 350 2.54 1.87 -10.59
CA ASP A 350 2.06 2.08 -11.95
C ASP A 350 0.64 2.66 -11.97
N ALA A 351 -0.30 1.99 -11.28
CA ALA A 351 -1.68 2.44 -11.17
C ALA A 351 -1.80 3.81 -10.49
N LEU A 352 -1.01 4.08 -9.45
CA LEU A 352 -0.97 5.36 -8.77
C LEU A 352 -0.47 6.47 -9.71
N LEU A 353 0.63 6.25 -10.43
CA LEU A 353 1.19 7.22 -11.37
C LEU A 353 0.24 7.50 -12.53
N ALA A 354 -0.34 6.45 -13.11
CA ALA A 354 -1.32 6.55 -14.20
C ALA A 354 -2.55 7.39 -13.81
N SER A 355 -2.97 7.30 -12.55
CA SER A 355 -4.13 8.04 -12.05
C SER A 355 -3.77 9.43 -11.53
N ALA A 356 -2.57 9.63 -11.00
CA ALA A 356 -2.16 10.87 -10.32
C ALA A 356 -1.52 11.89 -11.25
N LEU A 357 -0.69 11.46 -12.21
CA LEU A 357 0.04 12.38 -13.09
C LEU A 357 -0.87 13.22 -14.00
N PRO A 358 -1.98 12.69 -14.58
CA PRO A 358 -2.89 13.50 -15.38
C PRO A 358 -3.57 14.64 -14.60
N LYS A 359 -3.65 14.51 -13.27
CA LYS A 359 -4.26 15.50 -12.37
C LYS A 359 -3.32 16.63 -11.96
N LEU A 360 -2.03 16.54 -12.30
CA LEU A 360 -1.08 17.64 -12.09
C LEU A 360 -1.28 18.74 -13.14
N SER A 361 -0.83 19.96 -12.86
CA SER A 361 -0.90 21.03 -13.86
C SER A 361 -0.05 20.72 -15.10
N LEU A 362 -0.40 21.29 -16.26
CA LEU A 362 0.34 21.11 -17.50
C LEU A 362 1.84 21.43 -17.36
N ILE A 363 2.15 22.49 -16.58
CA ILE A 363 3.52 22.92 -16.29
C ILE A 363 4.26 21.84 -15.51
N GLU A 364 3.64 21.27 -14.48
CA GLU A 364 4.23 20.20 -13.67
C GLU A 364 4.42 18.92 -14.48
N GLN A 365 3.43 18.50 -15.26
CA GLN A 365 3.55 17.33 -16.15
C GLN A 365 4.71 17.52 -17.13
N THR A 366 4.80 18.69 -17.77
CA THR A 366 5.88 19.05 -18.70
C THR A 366 7.26 19.02 -18.02
N TRP A 367 7.36 19.63 -16.83
CA TRP A 367 8.59 19.63 -16.05
C TRP A 367 9.01 18.20 -15.70
N LEU A 368 8.08 17.36 -15.25
CA LEU A 368 8.35 15.95 -14.93
C LEU A 368 8.82 15.16 -16.14
N ALA A 369 8.17 15.31 -17.29
CA ALA A 369 8.56 14.60 -18.52
C ALA A 369 9.96 15.00 -18.99
N SER A 370 10.32 16.29 -18.86
CA SER A 370 11.66 16.76 -19.23
C SER A 370 12.77 16.16 -18.35
N HIS A 371 12.46 15.81 -17.10
CA HIS A 371 13.41 15.23 -16.15
C HIS A 371 13.47 13.70 -16.27
N ASP A 372 12.32 13.06 -16.50
CA ASP A 372 12.22 11.62 -16.77
C ASP A 372 11.22 11.35 -17.91
N PRO A 373 11.70 11.22 -19.15
CA PRO A 373 10.84 10.97 -20.32
C PRO A 373 10.01 9.68 -20.22
N ARG A 374 10.38 8.75 -19.34
CA ARG A 374 9.59 7.53 -19.08
C ARG A 374 8.29 7.80 -18.36
N LEU A 375 8.04 9.01 -17.86
CA LEU A 375 6.77 9.35 -17.22
C LEU A 375 5.71 9.79 -18.22
N LEU A 376 6.11 10.02 -19.48
CA LEU A 376 5.26 10.59 -20.51
C LEU A 376 4.01 9.74 -20.76
N HIS A 377 4.10 8.41 -20.69
CA HIS A 377 2.96 7.53 -20.94
C HIS A 377 1.89 7.57 -19.84
N TYR A 378 2.20 8.14 -18.67
CA TYR A 378 1.23 8.38 -17.60
C TYR A 378 0.58 9.77 -17.66
N MET A 379 0.99 10.63 -18.60
CA MET A 379 0.53 12.03 -18.66
C MET A 379 -0.70 12.17 -19.55
N ASP A 380 -1.34 13.33 -19.47
CA ASP A 380 -2.46 13.66 -20.34
C ASP A 380 -2.09 13.58 -21.84
N ALA A 381 -3.01 13.14 -22.68
CA ALA A 381 -2.78 12.96 -24.11
C ALA A 381 -2.33 14.26 -24.80
N ALA A 382 -2.84 15.42 -24.38
CA ALA A 382 -2.42 16.71 -24.91
C ALA A 382 -0.96 17.04 -24.53
N VAL A 383 -0.52 16.69 -23.33
CA VAL A 383 0.88 16.82 -22.90
C VAL A 383 1.77 15.91 -23.75
N GLN A 384 1.34 14.65 -23.92
CA GLN A 384 2.06 13.69 -24.76
C GLN A 384 2.21 14.21 -26.19
N GLN A 385 1.13 14.71 -26.80
CA GLN A 385 1.14 15.27 -28.14
C GLN A 385 2.01 16.53 -28.24
N HIS A 386 1.91 17.44 -27.28
CA HIS A 386 2.70 18.67 -27.26
C HIS A 386 4.21 18.39 -27.15
N LEU A 387 4.61 17.52 -26.21
CA LEU A 387 6.02 17.20 -26.01
C LEU A 387 6.61 16.41 -27.17
N THR A 388 5.85 15.50 -27.78
CA THR A 388 6.29 14.76 -28.99
C THR A 388 6.42 15.62 -30.24
N GLN A 389 5.75 16.78 -30.28
CA GLN A 389 5.93 17.80 -31.32
C GLN A 389 7.19 18.64 -31.09
N ILE A 390 7.49 18.98 -29.83
CA ILE A 390 8.64 19.82 -29.46
C ILE A 390 9.97 19.05 -29.51
N ASP A 391 9.99 17.79 -29.09
CA ASP A 391 11.20 16.97 -29.07
C ASP A 391 10.89 15.52 -29.48
N VAL A 392 11.44 15.11 -30.62
CA VAL A 392 11.26 13.78 -31.20
C VAL A 392 11.64 12.65 -30.24
N ARG A 393 12.50 12.93 -29.24
CA ARG A 393 12.87 11.94 -28.22
C ARG A 393 11.67 11.46 -27.41
N PHE A 394 10.65 12.30 -27.23
CA PHE A 394 9.42 11.94 -26.54
C PHE A 394 8.55 10.98 -27.35
N ARG A 395 8.67 10.94 -28.69
CA ARG A 395 7.93 9.98 -29.53
C ARG A 395 8.28 8.54 -29.20
N PHE A 396 9.52 8.29 -28.78
CA PHE A 396 9.98 6.98 -28.33
C PHE A 396 9.36 6.53 -26.99
N TYR A 397 8.73 7.43 -26.23
CA TYR A 397 8.12 7.14 -24.93
C TYR A 397 6.59 7.11 -24.98
N THR A 398 5.95 7.75 -25.97
CA THR A 398 4.49 7.62 -26.22
C THR A 398 4.12 6.32 -26.93
N ILE A 399 5.01 5.77 -27.76
CA ILE A 399 4.76 4.53 -28.52
C ILE A 399 5.02 3.27 -27.67
N ALA A 400 5.73 3.40 -26.56
CA ALA A 400 6.07 2.28 -25.70
C ALA A 400 4.90 1.85 -24.81
N LEU A 401 4.01 1.00 -25.33
CA LEU A 401 3.11 0.12 -24.55
C LEU A 401 3.88 -0.97 -23.76
N ILE A 402 5.18 -0.80 -23.54
CA ILE A 402 5.93 -1.61 -22.60
C ILE A 402 5.69 -0.92 -21.26
N PRO A 403 4.98 -1.53 -20.30
CA PRO A 403 4.86 -0.92 -18.98
C PRO A 403 6.27 -0.57 -18.52
N VAL A 404 6.49 0.53 -17.79
CA VAL A 404 7.85 0.91 -17.37
C VAL A 404 8.47 -0.12 -16.40
N PHE A 405 7.72 -1.17 -16.07
CA PHE A 405 7.92 -2.04 -14.93
C PHE A 405 8.09 -3.57 -15.17
N PRO A 406 7.74 -4.24 -16.31
CA PRO A 406 7.86 -5.69 -16.41
C PRO A 406 9.27 -6.15 -16.83
N LEU A 407 10.09 -5.30 -17.44
CA LEU A 407 11.46 -5.68 -17.83
C LEU A 407 12.46 -5.67 -16.66
N ALA A 408 12.07 -5.16 -15.47
CA ALA A 408 12.91 -5.15 -14.27
C ALA A 408 12.44 -6.15 -13.18
N ALA A 409 11.44 -6.98 -13.51
CA ALA A 409 10.58 -7.67 -12.55
C ALA A 409 10.95 -9.15 -12.31
N THR A 410 11.94 -9.69 -13.01
CA THR A 410 12.60 -10.96 -12.66
C THR A 410 13.78 -10.68 -11.71
N PRO A 411 13.83 -11.21 -10.48
CA PRO A 411 14.95 -10.96 -9.57
C PRO A 411 16.19 -11.80 -9.91
N SER A 412 16.10 -12.77 -10.83
CA SER A 412 17.27 -13.30 -11.54
C SER A 412 17.96 -12.22 -12.40
N TYR A 413 17.29 -11.10 -12.68
CA TYR A 413 17.77 -10.02 -13.54
C TYR A 413 18.63 -8.96 -12.79
N ARG A 414 18.91 -9.19 -11.49
CA ARG A 414 19.92 -8.43 -10.70
C ARG A 414 21.16 -9.26 -10.34
N MET A 415 21.41 -10.37 -11.01
CA MET A 415 22.78 -10.61 -11.46
C MET A 415 22.89 -9.86 -12.77
N GLU A 416 23.89 -8.99 -12.89
CA GLU A 416 24.19 -8.19 -14.09
C GLU A 416 23.75 -8.91 -15.36
N ALA A 417 22.59 -8.54 -15.92
CA ALA A 417 22.17 -9.10 -17.20
C ALA A 417 23.28 -8.76 -18.17
N THR A 418 24.07 -9.78 -18.52
CA THR A 418 25.26 -9.59 -19.32
C THR A 418 24.84 -8.90 -20.62
N PRO A 419 25.73 -8.12 -21.26
CA PRO A 419 25.38 -7.49 -22.52
C PRO A 419 24.77 -8.47 -23.54
N ALA A 420 25.18 -9.74 -23.52
CA ALA A 420 24.62 -10.81 -24.34
C ALA A 420 23.14 -11.07 -24.06
N THR A 421 22.74 -11.17 -22.78
CA THR A 421 21.34 -11.39 -22.38
C THR A 421 20.44 -10.24 -22.84
N ARG A 422 20.88 -8.99 -22.66
CA ARG A 422 20.11 -7.82 -23.09
C ARG A 422 19.96 -7.75 -24.61
N ILE A 423 21.02 -8.08 -25.34
CA ILE A 423 20.99 -8.15 -26.80
C ILE A 423 19.96 -9.18 -27.27
N ARG A 424 19.94 -10.39 -26.67
CA ARG A 424 18.94 -11.42 -26.98
C ARG A 424 17.52 -10.93 -26.72
N ASP A 425 17.27 -10.24 -25.62
CA ASP A 425 15.93 -9.72 -25.30
C ASP A 425 15.45 -8.67 -26.31
N TYR A 426 16.35 -7.77 -26.75
CA TYR A 426 16.04 -6.82 -27.83
C TYR A 426 15.77 -7.53 -29.16
N LEU A 427 16.56 -8.55 -29.51
CA LEU A 427 16.38 -9.33 -30.73
C LEU A 427 15.07 -10.13 -30.72
N TRP A 428 14.70 -10.70 -29.57
CA TRP A 428 13.42 -11.38 -29.40
C TRP A 428 12.25 -10.40 -29.58
N ALA A 429 12.31 -9.23 -28.95
CA ALA A 429 11.31 -8.18 -29.14
C ALA A 429 11.21 -7.75 -30.61
N LEU A 430 12.34 -7.54 -31.28
CA LEU A 430 12.37 -7.22 -32.71
C LEU A 430 11.74 -8.32 -33.56
N ARG A 431 12.00 -9.60 -33.26
CA ARG A 431 11.40 -10.73 -33.98
C ARG A 431 9.88 -10.73 -33.82
N THR A 432 9.37 -10.57 -32.60
CA THR A 432 7.93 -10.51 -32.35
C THR A 432 7.28 -9.36 -33.10
N LEU A 433 7.92 -8.18 -33.11
CA LEU A 433 7.42 -7.01 -33.83
C LEU A 433 7.47 -7.20 -35.35
N ALA A 434 8.48 -7.89 -35.86
CA ALA A 434 8.62 -8.21 -37.27
C ALA A 434 7.51 -9.16 -37.74
N VAL A 435 7.28 -10.25 -37.00
CA VAL A 435 6.21 -11.23 -37.30
C VAL A 435 4.83 -10.58 -37.22
N ALA A 436 4.64 -9.63 -36.31
CA ALA A 436 3.39 -8.88 -36.18
C ALA A 436 3.27 -7.69 -37.14
N GLU A 437 4.22 -7.49 -38.06
CA GLU A 437 4.26 -6.38 -39.03
C GLU A 437 4.16 -4.97 -38.41
N ARG A 438 4.61 -4.81 -37.15
CA ARG A 438 4.59 -3.53 -36.41
C ARG A 438 5.82 -2.69 -36.75
N HIS A 439 5.89 -2.18 -37.99
CA HIS A 439 7.10 -1.55 -38.55
C HIS A 439 7.65 -0.37 -37.74
N GLN A 440 6.79 0.51 -37.21
CA GLN A 440 7.25 1.68 -36.45
C GLN A 440 7.94 1.26 -35.13
N GLU A 441 7.31 0.35 -34.40
CA GLU A 441 7.85 -0.15 -33.12
C GLU A 441 9.10 -1.00 -33.30
N PHE A 442 9.17 -1.72 -34.42
CA PHE A 442 10.38 -2.41 -34.84
C PHE A 442 11.54 -1.43 -34.98
N HIS A 443 11.36 -0.34 -35.73
CA HIS A 443 12.40 0.68 -35.90
C HIS A 443 12.79 1.38 -34.59
N ASP A 444 11.83 1.64 -33.70
CA ASP A 444 12.09 2.25 -32.40
C ASP A 444 12.90 1.30 -31.50
N THR A 445 12.55 0.01 -31.48
CA THR A 445 13.27 -1.02 -30.72
C THR A 445 14.69 -1.23 -31.25
N LEU A 446 14.85 -1.22 -32.58
CA LEU A 446 16.15 -1.32 -33.24
C LEU A 446 17.04 -0.12 -32.90
N THR A 447 16.47 1.08 -32.87
CA THR A 447 17.18 2.30 -32.50
C THR A 447 17.69 2.20 -31.05
N ARG A 448 16.90 1.66 -30.12
CA ARG A 448 17.33 1.43 -28.73
C ARG A 448 18.49 0.43 -28.64
N LEU A 449 18.42 -0.65 -29.41
CA LEU A 449 19.51 -1.62 -29.51
C LEU A 449 20.80 -0.98 -30.06
N CYS A 450 20.69 -0.10 -31.06
CA CYS A 450 21.83 0.68 -31.58
C CYS A 450 22.49 1.53 -30.49
N PHE A 451 21.70 2.20 -29.65
CA PHE A 451 22.23 2.96 -28.51
C PHE A 451 22.84 2.08 -27.42
N PHE A 452 22.29 0.89 -27.17
CA PHE A 452 22.90 -0.07 -26.25
C PHE A 452 24.25 -0.59 -26.75
N CYS A 453 24.44 -0.64 -28.06
CA CYS A 453 25.71 -0.95 -28.71
C CYS A 453 26.71 0.22 -28.70
N ALA A 454 26.42 1.33 -28.02
CA ALA A 454 27.31 2.47 -27.92
C ALA A 454 27.54 2.91 -26.46
N ASP A 455 28.79 3.22 -26.14
CA ASP A 455 29.16 3.88 -24.90
C ASP A 455 28.93 5.39 -25.05
N ARG A 456 28.35 5.97 -24.01
CA ARG A 456 28.10 7.40 -23.94
C ARG A 456 29.28 8.09 -23.28
N HIS A 457 30.02 8.86 -24.06
CA HIS A 457 31.10 9.71 -23.57
C HIS A 457 30.64 11.16 -23.44
N THR A 458 30.93 11.77 -22.30
CA THR A 458 30.75 13.21 -22.06
C THR A 458 32.13 13.85 -22.00
N GLY A 459 32.46 14.70 -22.99
CA GLY A 459 33.69 15.48 -23.02
C GLY A 459 33.41 16.99 -23.01
N LEU A 460 34.49 17.79 -23.04
CA LEU A 460 34.43 19.26 -23.13
C LEU A 460 33.67 19.76 -24.38
N PHE A 461 33.63 18.95 -25.44
CA PHE A 461 32.90 19.21 -26.69
C PHE A 461 31.62 18.37 -26.78
N GLY A 462 30.88 18.26 -25.67
CA GLY A 462 29.55 17.65 -25.62
C GLY A 462 29.52 16.11 -25.54
N ARG A 463 28.34 15.57 -25.86
CA ARG A 463 28.04 14.13 -25.76
C ARG A 463 28.38 13.44 -27.06
N ARG A 464 29.24 12.42 -27.03
CA ARG A 464 29.53 11.55 -28.18
C ARG A 464 29.18 10.11 -27.84
N TYR A 465 28.59 9.42 -28.80
CA TYR A 465 28.38 7.98 -28.74
C TYR A 465 29.52 7.31 -29.49
N ILE A 466 30.23 6.41 -28.80
CA ILE A 466 31.31 5.60 -29.39
C ILE A 466 30.82 4.16 -29.39
N LEU A 467 30.99 3.43 -30.50
CA LEU A 467 30.56 2.03 -30.53
C LEU A 467 31.27 1.22 -29.46
N ASN A 468 30.49 0.53 -28.64
CA ASN A 468 30.99 -0.48 -27.74
C ASN A 468 31.27 -1.74 -28.56
N ARG A 469 32.54 -1.95 -28.92
CA ARG A 469 32.96 -3.07 -29.79
C ARG A 469 32.47 -4.43 -29.27
N ARG A 470 32.48 -4.63 -27.96
CA ARG A 470 32.00 -5.87 -27.33
C ARG A 470 30.51 -6.09 -27.59
N ASN A 471 29.68 -5.07 -27.39
CA ASN A 471 28.22 -5.17 -27.59
C ASN A 471 27.87 -5.34 -29.07
N VAL A 472 28.58 -4.65 -29.97
CA VAL A 472 28.39 -4.82 -31.43
C VAL A 472 28.75 -6.24 -31.87
N THR A 473 29.86 -6.79 -31.39
CA THR A 473 30.25 -8.19 -31.70
C THR A 473 29.23 -9.18 -31.16
N LEU A 474 28.71 -8.98 -29.95
CA LEU A 474 27.67 -9.84 -29.39
C LEU A 474 26.35 -9.76 -30.18
N LEU A 475 25.97 -8.57 -30.64
CA LEU A 475 24.80 -8.37 -31.49
C LEU A 475 24.97 -9.08 -32.84
N LEU A 476 26.12 -8.92 -33.49
CA LEU A 476 26.40 -9.58 -34.76
C LEU A 476 26.40 -11.10 -34.61
N HIS A 477 27.03 -11.61 -33.55
CA HIS A 477 27.02 -13.05 -33.29
C HIS A 477 25.59 -13.54 -33.08
N ALA A 478 24.80 -12.90 -32.22
CA ALA A 478 23.43 -13.34 -31.93
C ALA A 478 22.49 -13.23 -33.13
N LEU A 479 22.61 -12.17 -33.94
CA LEU A 479 21.73 -11.94 -35.08
C LEU A 479 22.03 -12.90 -36.25
N PHE A 480 23.31 -13.25 -36.47
CA PHE A 480 23.75 -14.11 -37.57
C PHE A 480 24.09 -15.54 -37.14
N ASP A 481 23.77 -15.92 -35.89
CA ASP A 481 23.94 -17.30 -35.42
C ASP A 481 22.90 -18.21 -36.11
N PRO A 482 23.31 -19.24 -36.87
CA PRO A 482 22.37 -20.17 -37.50
C PRO A 482 21.50 -20.93 -36.49
N ALA A 483 21.93 -21.03 -35.22
CA ALA A 483 21.19 -21.71 -34.17
C ALA A 483 20.06 -20.86 -33.57
N GLU A 484 20.02 -19.54 -33.83
CA GLU A 484 18.98 -18.66 -33.31
C GLU A 484 18.08 -18.11 -34.42
N ASP A 485 16.77 -18.29 -34.28
CA ASP A 485 15.78 -17.95 -35.31
C ASP A 485 15.40 -16.45 -35.32
N TYR A 486 16.30 -15.61 -35.85
CA TYR A 486 16.05 -14.17 -36.07
C TYR A 486 15.87 -13.80 -37.55
N GLN A 487 15.55 -14.77 -38.41
CA GLN A 487 15.31 -14.52 -39.85
C GLN A 487 14.26 -13.42 -40.13
N PRO A 488 13.16 -13.31 -39.36
CA PRO A 488 12.21 -12.20 -39.54
C PRO A 488 12.83 -10.81 -39.34
N VAL A 489 13.76 -10.70 -38.38
CA VAL A 489 14.49 -9.45 -38.10
C VAL A 489 15.43 -9.12 -39.26
N ILE A 490 16.19 -10.10 -39.75
CA ILE A 490 17.11 -9.93 -40.88
C ILE A 490 16.34 -9.54 -42.15
N ALA A 491 15.25 -10.24 -42.45
CA ALA A 491 14.41 -9.99 -43.62
C ALA A 491 13.84 -8.56 -43.61
N GLN A 492 13.36 -8.09 -42.46
CA GLN A 492 12.83 -6.73 -42.33
C GLN A 492 13.92 -5.65 -42.40
N LEU A 493 15.15 -5.96 -41.96
CA LEU A 493 16.29 -5.05 -42.07
C LEU A 493 16.89 -5.00 -43.49
N GLN A 494 16.63 -6.03 -44.31
CA GLN A 494 17.22 -6.22 -45.63
C GLN A 494 18.76 -6.21 -45.64
N PHE A 495 19.39 -6.55 -44.51
CA PHE A 495 20.85 -6.62 -44.43
C PHE A 495 21.34 -7.95 -44.99
N THR A 496 22.23 -7.87 -45.97
CA THR A 496 22.90 -9.02 -46.59
C THR A 496 24.27 -9.28 -45.98
N HIS A 497 24.85 -8.29 -45.28
CA HIS A 497 26.17 -8.41 -44.67
C HIS A 497 26.24 -7.73 -43.28
N PRO A 498 26.92 -8.33 -42.28
CA PRO A 498 27.24 -7.71 -40.98
C PRO A 498 27.72 -6.25 -40.99
N LYS A 499 28.44 -5.82 -42.04
CA LYS A 499 28.97 -4.46 -42.18
C LYS A 499 27.86 -3.43 -42.35
N GLU A 500 26.73 -3.83 -42.95
CA GLU A 500 25.57 -2.97 -43.16
C GLU A 500 24.88 -2.65 -41.84
N LEU A 501 24.79 -3.62 -40.91
CA LEU A 501 24.28 -3.36 -39.56
C LEU A 501 25.19 -2.37 -38.81
N VAL A 502 26.51 -2.54 -38.91
CA VAL A 502 27.46 -1.60 -38.27
C VAL A 502 27.32 -0.20 -38.85
N ALA A 503 27.21 -0.08 -40.18
CA ALA A 503 26.95 1.19 -40.86
C ALA A 503 25.61 1.80 -40.44
N TYR A 504 24.56 0.97 -40.26
CA TYR A 504 23.26 1.40 -39.77
C TYR A 504 23.30 1.93 -38.33
N ILE A 505 24.02 1.26 -37.43
CA ILE A 505 24.22 1.73 -36.05
C ILE A 505 24.93 3.08 -36.09
N HIS A 506 26.00 3.22 -36.88
CA HIS A 506 26.71 4.50 -37.04
C HIS A 506 25.80 5.61 -37.58
N ALA A 507 25.02 5.34 -38.63
CA ALA A 507 24.10 6.31 -39.22
C ALA A 507 23.00 6.71 -38.23
N THR A 508 22.46 5.76 -37.47
CA THR A 508 21.46 5.99 -36.43
C THR A 508 22.00 6.88 -35.32
N LEU A 509 23.19 6.57 -34.79
CA LEU A 509 23.86 7.36 -33.76
C LEU A 509 24.22 8.77 -34.26
N ALA A 510 24.62 8.90 -35.54
CA ALA A 510 24.94 10.18 -36.15
C ALA A 510 23.70 11.06 -36.37
N ARG A 511 22.57 10.47 -36.81
CA ARG A 511 21.28 11.15 -36.99
C ARG A 511 20.72 11.67 -35.68
N GLU A 512 20.92 10.92 -34.59
CA GLU A 512 20.43 11.26 -33.25
C GLU A 512 21.48 12.00 -32.38
N ASN A 513 22.62 12.41 -32.96
CA ASN A 513 23.67 13.13 -32.23
C ASN A 513 23.18 14.55 -31.84
N PRO A 514 23.11 14.90 -30.53
CA PRO A 514 22.44 16.11 -30.05
C PRO A 514 23.04 17.43 -30.53
N GLU A 515 24.31 17.49 -30.93
CA GLU A 515 25.00 18.76 -31.20
C GLU A 515 24.50 19.49 -32.45
N ARG A 516 24.06 18.77 -33.49
CA ARG A 516 23.43 19.39 -34.67
C ARG A 516 22.06 20.00 -34.33
N ARG A 517 21.35 19.46 -33.33
CA ARG A 517 20.01 19.92 -32.92
C ARG A 517 20.03 20.94 -31.79
N ARG A 518 21.02 20.92 -30.88
CA ARG A 518 21.20 21.95 -29.82
C ARG A 518 21.51 23.33 -30.40
N SER A 519 22.27 23.37 -31.49
CA SER A 519 22.52 24.60 -32.25
C SER A 519 21.24 25.14 -32.92
N ALA A 520 20.32 24.26 -33.34
CA ALA A 520 19.02 24.67 -33.88
C ALA A 520 18.04 25.11 -32.78
N TYR A 521 17.97 24.38 -31.66
CA TYR A 521 17.15 24.71 -30.49
C TYR A 521 17.58 26.02 -29.83
N ASN A 522 18.88 26.23 -29.60
CA ASN A 522 19.38 27.49 -29.06
C ASN A 522 19.16 28.67 -30.02
N ARG A 523 19.25 28.46 -31.35
CA ARG A 523 18.93 29.50 -32.33
C ARG A 523 17.43 29.81 -32.39
N ALA A 524 16.56 28.81 -32.23
CA ALA A 524 15.12 28.99 -32.18
C ALA A 524 14.67 29.68 -30.87
N CYS A 525 15.27 29.34 -29.72
CA CYS A 525 14.98 30.00 -28.45
C CYS A 525 15.51 31.45 -28.40
N VAL A 526 16.64 31.74 -29.05
CA VAL A 526 17.19 33.11 -29.16
C VAL A 526 16.45 33.96 -30.19
N ALA A 527 15.77 33.36 -31.17
CA ALA A 527 14.92 34.09 -32.11
C ALA A 527 13.47 34.29 -31.62
N ALA A 528 13.07 33.58 -30.56
CA ALA A 528 11.76 33.69 -29.92
C ALA A 528 11.76 34.58 -28.66
N PHE A 529 12.95 34.97 -28.18
CA PHE A 529 13.19 36.09 -27.27
C PHE A 529 13.62 37.30 -28.10
#